data_AF-A0A316RSA3-F1
#
_entry.id   AF-A0A316RSA3-F1
#
_cell.length_a   1.000
_cell.length_b   1.000
_cell.length_c   1.000
_cell.angle_alpha   90.00
_cell.angle_beta   90.00
_cell.angle_gamma   90.00
#
_symmetry.space_group_name_H-M   'P 1'
#
loop_
_entity.id
_entity.type
_entity.pdbx_description
1 polymer ?
#
loop_
_entity_poly.entity_id
_entity_poly.type
_entity_poly.pdbx_seq_one_letter_code
_entity_poly.pdbx_strand_id
1 'polypeptide(L)'
;MRRMLPVWVLLFLFLFSWSIFADGTVYLDQNEAFIETNGDRPRRVLLDEGRLRTVQEPGTIFCFPIVGAQRAEDLSGLRVTVNWNKGEELAARPRIEYRQTYSEEGEPLGYRYLAVLSPIDMGATGTMQGEIRITRRASEETVSVPFTISLQSREQEGRDNLYRCNSEDLWVNFSDSEDWATLLFYDSVEFVVPTEGQSPLNIGCSIRPLTDYLERYPGIEMRFFCWEKRPVFDYPGTLLFPAQEGEFLYRIVPGGFTDCSASYLAEKRGFVLETRNLGEFVITSEPLDPSAPPGALPNPPVGACP
;
A
#
# COMPACT_ATOMS: atom_id res chain seq x y z
N MET A 1 10.42 4.22 71.64
CA MET A 1 11.46 3.50 70.86
C MET A 1 10.78 2.81 69.68
N ARG A 2 11.25 3.13 68.47
CA ARG A 2 11.36 2.29 67.24
C ARG A 2 10.37 1.11 67.08
N ARG A 3 9.53 1.14 66.02
CA ARG A 3 9.63 0.36 64.75
C ARG A 3 9.32 -1.14 64.95
N MET A 4 8.52 -1.86 64.16
CA MET A 4 8.15 -1.77 62.74
C MET A 4 6.89 -2.62 62.49
N LEU A 5 6.05 -2.20 61.54
CA LEU A 5 5.04 -3.06 60.90
C LEU A 5 5.72 -4.23 60.16
N PRO A 6 5.12 -5.43 60.09
CA PRO A 6 5.54 -6.44 59.13
C PRO A 6 5.07 -6.05 57.73
N VAL A 7 6.03 -5.92 56.83
CA VAL A 7 5.87 -5.72 55.39
C VAL A 7 5.23 -6.97 54.79
N TRP A 8 4.09 -6.80 54.12
CA TRP A 8 3.58 -7.79 53.17
C TRP A 8 4.43 -7.71 51.90
N VAL A 9 5.34 -8.67 51.72
CA VAL A 9 6.00 -8.89 50.44
C VAL A 9 5.05 -9.73 49.59
N LEU A 10 4.38 -9.09 48.64
CA LEU A 10 3.64 -9.77 47.58
C LEU A 10 4.68 -10.36 46.60
N LEU A 11 4.94 -11.67 46.73
CA LEU A 11 5.80 -12.40 45.82
C LEU A 11 4.99 -12.72 44.55
N PHE A 12 5.06 -11.84 43.54
CA PHE A 12 4.55 -12.13 42.20
C PHE A 12 5.47 -13.19 41.55
N LEU A 13 5.10 -14.46 41.72
CA LEU A 13 5.64 -15.57 40.94
C LEU A 13 5.11 -15.43 39.50
N PHE A 14 5.88 -14.76 38.64
CA PHE A 14 5.76 -14.94 37.20
C PHE A 14 6.21 -16.37 36.88
N LEU A 15 5.23 -17.28 36.73
CA LEU A 15 5.45 -18.57 36.11
C LEU A 15 5.74 -18.32 34.62
N PHE A 16 7.00 -18.09 34.28
CA PHE A 16 7.48 -18.30 32.92
C PHE A 16 7.43 -19.81 32.67
N SER A 17 6.39 -20.28 31.98
CA SER A 17 6.38 -21.61 31.41
C SER A 17 7.39 -21.66 30.27
N TRP A 18 8.63 -22.02 30.58
CA TRP A 18 9.53 -22.57 29.57
C TRP A 18 9.00 -23.95 29.17
N SER A 19 8.20 -23.98 28.12
CA SER A 19 7.90 -25.21 27.41
C SER A 19 9.16 -25.63 26.65
N ILE A 20 9.98 -26.47 27.28
CA ILE A 20 11.02 -27.23 26.60
C ILE A 20 10.29 -28.32 25.81
N PHE A 21 10.04 -28.09 24.52
CA PHE A 21 9.74 -29.18 23.59
C PHE A 21 11.06 -29.60 22.93
N ALA A 22 11.59 -30.74 23.36
CA ALA A 22 12.55 -31.50 22.58
C ALA A 22 11.76 -32.55 21.80
N ASP A 23 11.40 -32.25 20.56
CA ASP A 23 11.26 -33.25 19.53
C ASP A 23 11.46 -32.60 18.16
N GLY A 24 12.05 -33.32 17.20
CA GLY A 24 12.42 -32.83 15.85
C GLY A 24 11.24 -32.43 14.96
N THR A 25 10.13 -32.03 15.56
CA THR A 25 8.92 -31.57 14.92
C THR A 25 9.13 -30.16 14.41
N VAL A 26 8.93 -29.99 13.11
CA VAL A 26 8.97 -28.68 12.46
C VAL A 26 7.62 -28.00 12.66
N TYR A 27 7.61 -26.79 13.24
CA TYR A 27 6.40 -26.00 13.49
C TYR A 27 6.62 -24.53 13.17
N LEU A 28 5.53 -23.78 13.04
CA LEU A 28 5.58 -22.32 12.91
C LEU A 28 5.62 -21.68 14.31
N ASP A 29 6.50 -20.69 14.52
CA ASP A 29 6.58 -19.95 15.78
C ASP A 29 5.26 -19.23 16.07
N GLN A 30 4.84 -19.27 17.34
CA GLN A 30 3.62 -18.66 17.85
C GLN A 30 3.87 -17.41 18.69
N ASN A 31 5.13 -17.01 18.87
CA ASN A 31 5.48 -15.85 19.68
C ASN A 31 5.91 -14.64 18.84
N GLU A 32 6.52 -14.88 17.68
CA GLU A 32 7.06 -13.82 16.84
C GLU A 32 6.82 -14.08 15.35
N ALA A 33 6.73 -12.99 14.60
CA ALA A 33 6.81 -12.95 13.15
C ALA A 33 7.82 -11.89 12.71
N PHE A 34 8.04 -11.79 11.41
CA PHE A 34 8.90 -10.79 10.80
C PHE A 34 8.13 -10.07 9.70
N ILE A 35 8.30 -8.76 9.63
CA ILE A 35 7.69 -7.92 8.60
C ILE A 35 8.82 -7.26 7.82
N GLU A 36 8.73 -7.33 6.49
CA GLU A 36 9.62 -6.60 5.58
C GLU A 36 8.78 -5.63 4.77
N THR A 37 9.13 -4.34 4.84
CA THR A 37 8.53 -3.27 4.05
C THR A 37 9.43 -2.90 2.87
N ASN A 38 8.92 -2.11 1.93
CA ASN A 38 9.58 -1.84 0.67
C ASN A 38 10.98 -1.21 0.87
N GLY A 39 12.03 -1.97 0.54
CA GLY A 39 13.43 -1.55 0.68
C GLY A 39 14.09 -1.81 2.05
N ASP A 40 13.41 -2.42 3.01
CA ASP A 40 13.97 -2.78 4.32
C ASP A 40 14.24 -4.30 4.46
N ARG A 41 14.84 -4.72 5.57
CA ARG A 41 15.08 -6.12 5.93
C ARG A 41 13.97 -6.65 6.86
N PRO A 42 13.76 -7.98 6.96
CA PRO A 42 12.72 -8.53 7.84
C PRO A 42 12.97 -8.20 9.32
N ARG A 43 12.13 -7.36 9.91
CA ARG A 43 12.20 -6.94 11.33
C ARG A 43 11.22 -7.70 12.19
N ARG A 44 11.64 -8.04 13.40
CA ARG A 44 10.83 -8.80 14.36
C ARG A 44 9.59 -8.01 14.81
N VAL A 45 8.46 -8.71 14.91
CA VAL A 45 7.22 -8.25 15.54
C VAL A 45 6.70 -9.36 16.46
N LEU A 46 6.20 -8.99 17.64
CA LEU A 46 5.62 -9.95 18.58
C LEU A 46 4.16 -10.24 18.23
N LEU A 47 3.75 -11.50 18.41
CA LEU A 47 2.39 -11.94 18.19
C LEU A 47 1.55 -11.67 19.45
N ASP A 48 0.35 -11.10 19.26
CA ASP A 48 -0.62 -10.85 20.32
C ASP A 48 -1.55 -12.06 20.43
N GLU A 49 -1.54 -12.74 21.59
CA GLU A 49 -2.26 -14.01 21.79
C GLU A 49 -1.99 -15.05 20.69
N GLY A 50 -0.75 -15.10 20.18
CA GLY A 50 -0.35 -16.00 19.09
C GLY A 50 -0.85 -15.59 17.70
N ARG A 51 -1.38 -14.38 17.56
CA ARG A 51 -1.89 -13.83 16.29
C ARG A 51 -1.07 -12.64 15.87
N LEU A 52 -0.67 -12.62 14.59
CA LEU A 52 -0.10 -11.41 14.00
C LEU A 52 -1.24 -10.43 13.77
N ARG A 53 -1.24 -9.29 14.48
CA ARG A 53 -2.10 -8.13 14.26
C ARG A 53 -1.21 -6.97 13.84
N THR A 54 -1.30 -6.58 12.58
CA THR A 54 -0.45 -5.52 12.02
C THR A 54 -1.15 -4.86 10.85
N VAL A 55 -0.59 -3.75 10.40
CA VAL A 55 -1.01 -2.90 9.30
C VAL A 55 -0.10 -3.16 8.10
N GLN A 56 -0.65 -3.41 6.91
CA GLN A 56 0.12 -3.65 5.68
C GLN A 56 0.40 -2.36 4.91
N GLU A 57 1.67 -2.11 4.57
CA GLU A 57 2.06 -1.18 3.49
C GLU A 57 2.12 -1.93 2.14
N PRO A 58 1.86 -1.31 0.98
CA PRO A 58 2.14 -1.94 -0.31
C PRO A 58 3.59 -2.44 -0.40
N GLY A 59 3.78 -3.67 -0.88
CA GLY A 59 5.05 -4.36 -0.93
C GLY A 59 5.42 -5.08 0.37
N THR A 60 4.57 -5.06 1.41
CA THR A 60 4.89 -5.74 2.66
C THR A 60 4.92 -7.25 2.49
N ILE A 61 5.98 -7.86 2.98
CA ILE A 61 6.14 -9.31 3.05
C ILE A 61 6.04 -9.74 4.52
N PHE A 62 5.13 -10.68 4.80
CA PHE A 62 4.96 -11.28 6.11
C PHE A 62 5.72 -12.60 6.18
N CYS A 63 6.57 -12.74 7.19
CA CYS A 63 7.47 -13.87 7.37
C CYS A 63 7.21 -14.53 8.73
N PHE A 64 6.84 -15.81 8.72
CA PHE A 64 6.58 -16.59 9.93
C PHE A 64 7.71 -17.59 10.15
N PRO A 65 8.44 -17.53 11.29
CA PRO A 65 9.57 -18.43 11.53
C PRO A 65 9.14 -19.88 11.61
N ILE A 66 9.95 -20.74 11.02
CA ILE A 66 9.84 -22.18 11.12
C ILE A 66 10.87 -22.65 12.15
N VAL A 67 10.39 -23.23 13.25
CA VAL A 67 11.18 -23.75 14.36
C VAL A 67 11.31 -25.27 14.21
N GLY A 68 12.39 -25.85 14.73
CA GLY A 68 12.65 -27.30 14.68
C GLY A 68 13.34 -27.77 13.40
N ALA A 69 13.56 -26.90 12.41
CA ALA A 69 14.37 -27.19 11.22
C ALA A 69 15.78 -26.58 11.37
N GLN A 70 16.82 -27.41 11.23
CA GLN A 70 18.22 -26.98 11.27
C GLN A 70 18.87 -26.98 9.89
N ARG A 71 18.35 -27.80 8.97
CA ARG A 71 18.84 -27.92 7.59
C ARG A 71 17.69 -27.96 6.59
N ALA A 72 18.01 -27.75 5.32
CA ALA A 72 17.00 -27.70 4.26
C ALA A 72 16.27 -29.04 4.08
N GLU A 73 16.94 -30.15 4.38
CA GLU A 73 16.39 -31.50 4.30
C GLU A 73 15.24 -31.71 5.29
N ASP A 74 15.26 -31.03 6.45
CA ASP A 74 14.21 -31.11 7.47
C ASP A 74 12.86 -30.58 6.93
N LEU A 75 12.93 -29.69 5.95
CA LEU A 75 11.80 -29.07 5.26
C LEU A 75 11.34 -29.86 4.02
N SER A 76 11.99 -30.97 3.69
CA SER A 76 11.65 -31.75 2.49
C SER A 76 10.19 -32.21 2.51
N GLY A 77 9.44 -31.88 1.45
CA GLY A 77 8.02 -32.23 1.33
C GLY A 77 7.07 -31.37 2.18
N LEU A 78 7.58 -30.36 2.88
CA LEU A 78 6.80 -29.35 3.57
C LEU A 78 6.23 -28.33 2.57
N ARG A 79 5.00 -27.89 2.78
CA ARG A 79 4.33 -26.84 1.99
C ARG A 79 3.74 -25.81 2.91
N VAL A 80 3.87 -24.55 2.52
CA VAL A 80 3.16 -23.45 3.16
C VAL A 80 1.83 -23.27 2.43
N THR A 81 0.74 -23.26 3.20
CA THR A 81 -0.61 -23.05 2.69
C THR A 81 -1.30 -22.02 3.57
N VAL A 82 -2.23 -21.27 2.99
CA VAL A 82 -3.09 -20.36 3.74
C VAL A 82 -4.52 -20.86 3.65
N ASN A 83 -5.19 -20.94 4.79
CA ASN A 83 -6.63 -21.15 4.87
C ASN A 83 -7.30 -19.80 5.12
N TRP A 84 -8.06 -19.29 4.17
CA TRP A 84 -8.68 -17.97 4.26
C TRP A 84 -10.03 -18.05 4.99
N ASN A 85 -10.21 -17.14 5.95
CA ASN A 85 -11.50 -16.88 6.60
C ASN A 85 -12.17 -15.63 6.01
N LYS A 86 -11.39 -14.62 5.63
CA LYS A 86 -11.86 -13.36 5.04
C LYS A 86 -10.76 -12.73 4.18
N GLY A 87 -11.12 -12.27 2.98
CA GLY A 87 -10.19 -11.78 1.96
C GLY A 87 -9.48 -12.92 1.23
N GLU A 88 -9.29 -12.77 -0.08
CA GLU A 88 -8.51 -13.69 -0.89
C GLU A 88 -7.79 -12.84 -1.92
N GLU A 89 -6.45 -12.81 -1.88
CA GLU A 89 -5.56 -12.49 -3.01
C GLU A 89 -4.10 -12.37 -2.53
N LEU A 90 -3.21 -13.22 -3.07
CA LEU A 90 -1.76 -13.18 -2.82
C LEU A 90 -1.01 -12.84 -4.11
N ALA A 91 -0.01 -11.96 -4.04
CA ALA A 91 0.85 -11.61 -5.17
C ALA A 91 1.65 -12.82 -5.67
N ALA A 92 1.97 -13.72 -4.75
CA ALA A 92 2.68 -14.95 -5.05
C ALA A 92 2.19 -16.09 -4.15
N ARG A 93 2.39 -17.33 -4.63
CA ARG A 93 2.17 -18.51 -3.79
C ARG A 93 3.07 -18.45 -2.55
N PRO A 94 2.56 -18.77 -1.36
CA PRO A 94 3.38 -18.87 -0.16
C PRO A 94 4.54 -19.85 -0.37
N ARG A 95 5.71 -19.51 0.16
CA ARG A 95 6.94 -20.29 -0.02
C ARG A 95 7.81 -20.27 1.22
N ILE A 96 8.83 -21.11 1.25
CA ILE A 96 9.80 -21.13 2.34
C ILE A 96 11.09 -20.49 1.84
N GLU A 97 11.65 -19.58 2.61
CA GLU A 97 12.93 -18.93 2.32
C GLU A 97 13.88 -19.04 3.53
N TYR A 98 15.18 -18.98 3.29
CA TYR A 98 16.20 -18.90 4.33
C TYR A 98 16.82 -17.50 4.31
N ARG A 99 16.52 -16.68 5.33
CA ARG A 99 16.86 -15.24 5.32
C ARG A 99 17.46 -14.81 6.65
N GLN A 100 18.28 -13.76 6.60
CA GLN A 100 18.75 -13.06 7.80
C GLN A 100 17.62 -12.22 8.37
N THR A 101 17.39 -12.33 9.68
CA THR A 101 16.38 -11.56 10.38
C THR A 101 17.01 -10.56 11.35
N TYR A 102 16.22 -9.57 11.74
CA TYR A 102 16.67 -8.43 12.54
C TYR A 102 15.71 -8.16 13.69
N SER A 103 16.22 -7.58 14.77
CA SER A 103 15.40 -7.08 15.88
C SER A 103 14.55 -5.89 15.42
N GLU A 104 13.67 -5.42 16.29
CA GLU A 104 12.88 -4.21 16.04
C GLU A 104 13.79 -3.00 15.79
N GLU A 105 14.88 -2.90 16.56
CA GLU A 105 15.92 -1.87 16.47
C GLU A 105 16.87 -2.05 15.29
N GLY A 106 16.77 -3.15 14.53
CA GLY A 106 17.59 -3.42 13.36
C GLY A 106 18.88 -4.21 13.64
N GLU A 107 19.04 -4.80 14.82
CA GLU A 107 20.19 -5.63 15.14
C GLU A 107 20.05 -7.05 14.56
N PRO A 108 21.09 -7.65 13.97
CA PRO A 108 20.98 -8.97 13.35
C PRO A 108 20.69 -10.07 14.38
N LEU A 109 19.64 -10.86 14.14
CA LEU A 109 19.23 -11.99 14.98
C LEU A 109 19.67 -13.36 14.43
N GLY A 110 20.31 -13.37 13.26
CA GLY A 110 20.78 -14.57 12.57
C GLY A 110 19.89 -15.01 11.41
N TYR A 111 20.26 -16.12 10.77
CA TYR A 111 19.50 -16.67 9.64
C TYR A 111 18.49 -17.72 10.11
N ARG A 112 17.29 -17.68 9.52
CA ARG A 112 16.17 -18.57 9.87
C ARG A 112 15.40 -19.01 8.64
N TYR A 113 14.75 -20.17 8.73
CA TYR A 113 13.74 -20.59 7.75
C TYR A 113 12.42 -19.87 8.03
N LEU A 114 11.85 -19.25 7.01
CA LEU A 114 10.66 -18.40 7.10
C LEU A 114 9.62 -18.90 6.11
N ALA A 115 8.38 -19.09 6.57
CA ALA A 115 7.23 -19.16 5.70
C ALA A 115 6.87 -17.74 5.27
N VAL A 116 7.01 -17.48 3.96
CA VAL A 116 6.86 -16.16 3.34
C VAL A 116 5.50 -16.04 2.71
N LEU A 117 4.78 -15.00 3.11
CA LEU A 117 3.48 -14.62 2.61
C LEU A 117 3.57 -13.21 2.02
N SER A 118 3.23 -13.09 0.73
CA SER A 118 3.19 -11.82 0.01
C SER A 118 1.76 -11.58 -0.46
N PRO A 119 0.97 -10.80 0.30
CA PRO A 119 -0.35 -10.35 -0.15
C PRO A 119 -0.24 -9.58 -1.47
N ILE A 120 -1.32 -9.55 -2.26
CA ILE A 120 -1.40 -8.56 -3.34
C ILE A 120 -1.31 -7.18 -2.71
N ASP A 121 -0.66 -6.25 -3.41
CA ASP A 121 -0.78 -4.82 -3.14
C ASP A 121 -2.21 -4.40 -3.49
N MET A 122 -3.13 -4.78 -2.63
CA MET A 122 -4.51 -4.40 -2.71
C MET A 122 -4.56 -2.98 -2.18
N GLY A 123 -4.83 -2.02 -3.07
CA GLY A 123 -5.11 -0.66 -2.63
C GLY A 123 -6.33 -0.57 -1.68
N ALA A 124 -7.10 -1.66 -1.50
CA ALA A 124 -8.31 -1.77 -0.67
C ALA A 124 -8.05 -1.84 0.85
N THR A 125 -8.76 -1.03 1.63
CA THR A 125 -8.93 -1.26 3.08
C THR A 125 -9.76 -2.52 3.31
N GLY A 126 -9.26 -3.45 4.11
CA GLY A 126 -9.92 -4.73 4.35
C GLY A 126 -9.31 -5.49 5.52
N THR A 127 -9.86 -6.67 5.83
CA THR A 127 -9.23 -7.58 6.80
C THR A 127 -8.86 -8.85 6.05
N MET A 128 -7.56 -9.12 5.92
CA MET A 128 -7.07 -10.42 5.48
C MET A 128 -6.94 -11.31 6.71
N GLN A 129 -7.96 -12.15 6.91
CA GLN A 129 -7.97 -13.11 7.99
C GLN A 129 -7.79 -14.51 7.41
N GLY A 130 -6.78 -15.20 7.88
CA GLY A 130 -6.53 -16.57 7.49
C GLY A 130 -5.59 -17.25 8.47
N GLU A 131 -5.30 -18.51 8.23
CA GLU A 131 -4.34 -19.26 9.02
C GLU A 131 -3.22 -19.74 8.11
N ILE A 132 -1.99 -19.45 8.49
CA ILE A 132 -0.82 -19.94 7.78
C ILE A 132 -0.49 -21.30 8.37
N ARG A 133 -0.37 -22.28 7.49
CA ARG A 133 -0.15 -23.68 7.87
C ARG A 133 1.05 -24.20 7.13
N ILE A 134 1.85 -24.99 7.83
CA ILE A 134 2.82 -25.86 7.19
C ILE A 134 2.25 -27.27 7.18
N THR A 135 2.28 -27.92 6.01
CA THR A 135 1.75 -29.27 5.83
C THR A 135 2.79 -30.16 5.18
N ARG A 136 2.93 -31.39 5.68
CA ARG A 136 3.72 -32.44 5.03
C ARG A 136 2.76 -33.34 4.27
N ARG A 137 3.06 -33.65 3.01
CA ARG A 137 2.17 -34.32 2.02
C ARG A 137 1.60 -35.70 2.42
N ALA A 138 1.85 -36.20 3.64
CA ALA A 138 1.51 -37.54 4.11
C ALA A 138 1.07 -37.64 5.59
N SER A 139 0.81 -36.52 6.29
CA SER A 139 0.46 -36.51 7.73
C SER A 139 -0.93 -35.91 7.97
N GLU A 140 -1.78 -36.56 8.78
CA GLU A 140 -3.07 -36.02 9.26
C GLU A 140 -2.90 -34.96 10.36
N GLU A 141 -1.77 -34.94 11.09
CA GLU A 141 -1.47 -33.89 12.06
C GLU A 141 -0.83 -32.68 11.39
N THR A 142 -1.50 -31.54 11.49
CA THR A 142 -1.09 -30.24 10.94
C THR A 142 -0.88 -29.26 12.08
N VAL A 143 0.34 -28.77 12.27
CA VAL A 143 0.58 -27.63 13.17
C VAL A 143 0.30 -26.35 12.38
N SER A 144 -0.75 -25.63 12.78
CA SER A 144 -1.22 -24.39 12.15
C SER A 144 -0.98 -23.19 13.07
N VAL A 145 -0.60 -22.04 12.52
CA VAL A 145 -0.56 -20.77 13.26
C VAL A 145 -1.64 -19.85 12.68
N PRO A 146 -2.67 -19.50 13.48
CA PRO A 146 -3.67 -18.55 13.02
C PRO A 146 -3.07 -17.15 12.94
N PHE A 147 -3.37 -16.40 11.86
CA PHE A 147 -2.98 -15.00 11.75
C PHE A 147 -4.21 -14.12 11.53
N THR A 148 -4.10 -12.82 11.80
CA THR A 148 -5.16 -11.86 11.46
C THR A 148 -4.51 -10.57 11.02
N ILE A 149 -4.19 -10.51 9.74
CA ILE A 149 -3.53 -9.36 9.15
C ILE A 149 -4.63 -8.34 8.84
N SER A 150 -4.67 -7.27 9.64
CA SER A 150 -5.54 -6.14 9.36
C SER A 150 -4.88 -5.31 8.25
N LEU A 151 -5.40 -5.36 7.04
CA LEU A 151 -4.92 -4.47 6.00
C LEU A 151 -5.43 -3.06 6.29
N GLN A 152 -4.60 -2.22 6.88
CA GLN A 152 -4.82 -0.79 6.85
C GLN A 152 -3.89 -0.23 5.79
N SER A 153 -4.44 0.41 4.75
CA SER A 153 -3.61 1.22 3.88
C SER A 153 -3.00 2.35 4.72
N ARG A 154 -1.68 2.44 4.77
CA ARG A 154 -1.02 3.55 5.46
C ARG A 154 -0.90 4.75 4.52
N GLU A 155 -2.04 5.36 4.23
CA GLU A 155 -2.20 6.82 4.13
C GLU A 155 -3.55 7.18 4.78
N GLN A 156 -3.70 6.81 6.06
CA GLN A 156 -4.77 7.34 6.91
C GLN A 156 -4.15 8.04 8.13
N GLU A 157 -3.34 9.06 7.89
CA GLU A 157 -3.27 10.17 8.85
C GLU A 157 -4.41 11.15 8.57
N GLY A 158 -5.64 10.67 8.69
CA GLY A 158 -6.81 11.51 8.80
C GLY A 158 -6.84 12.17 10.18
N ARG A 159 -5.89 13.06 10.47
CA ARG A 159 -6.23 14.17 11.36
C ARG A 159 -7.06 15.13 10.50
N ASP A 160 -8.27 15.45 10.93
CA ASP A 160 -9.11 16.50 10.35
C ASP A 160 -9.56 16.25 8.88
N ASN A 161 -10.01 15.03 8.55
CA ASN A 161 -10.56 14.65 7.22
C ASN A 161 -9.59 14.80 6.02
N LEU A 162 -8.28 14.86 6.24
CA LEU A 162 -7.27 14.95 5.18
C LEU A 162 -6.68 13.57 4.81
N TYR A 163 -6.67 13.24 3.53
CA TYR A 163 -6.09 12.04 2.94
C TYR A 163 -4.98 12.46 1.97
N ARG A 164 -3.74 12.03 2.21
CA ARG A 164 -2.67 12.15 1.21
C ARG A 164 -2.80 11.00 0.22
N CYS A 165 -2.60 11.30 -1.06
CA CYS A 165 -2.93 10.40 -2.16
C CYS A 165 -1.78 10.32 -3.16
N ASN A 166 -0.76 9.51 -2.84
CA ASN A 166 0.51 9.48 -3.58
C ASN A 166 0.76 8.16 -4.33
N SER A 167 -0.31 7.45 -4.68
CA SER A 167 -0.26 6.14 -5.35
C SER A 167 -1.19 6.09 -6.56
N GLU A 168 -0.81 5.32 -7.57
CA GLU A 168 -1.61 5.02 -8.77
C GLU A 168 -2.76 4.04 -8.47
N ASP A 169 -2.67 3.32 -7.36
CA ASP A 169 -3.70 2.43 -6.84
C ASP A 169 -3.90 2.72 -5.35
N LEU A 170 -5.01 3.37 -5.01
CA LEU A 170 -5.32 3.80 -3.65
C LEU A 170 -6.82 3.72 -3.44
N TRP A 171 -7.29 2.79 -2.61
CA TRP A 171 -8.67 2.82 -2.17
C TRP A 171 -8.82 3.54 -0.86
N VAL A 172 -9.87 4.34 -0.80
CA VAL A 172 -10.30 5.01 0.43
C VAL A 172 -11.68 4.51 0.79
N ASN A 173 -11.84 4.13 2.06
CA ASN A 173 -13.14 3.90 2.66
C ASN A 173 -13.54 5.15 3.44
N PHE A 174 -14.70 5.71 3.08
CA PHE A 174 -15.25 6.94 3.63
C PHE A 174 -16.26 6.67 4.76
N SER A 175 -16.43 5.42 5.20
CA SER A 175 -17.39 5.08 6.28
C SER A 175 -17.08 5.75 7.61
N ASP A 176 -15.81 6.10 7.84
CA ASP A 176 -15.31 6.63 9.11
C ASP A 176 -14.91 8.12 9.00
N SER A 177 -15.10 8.76 7.82
CA SER A 177 -14.92 10.21 7.67
C SER A 177 -16.12 10.97 8.25
N GLU A 178 -15.92 12.26 8.56
CA GLU A 178 -17.04 13.18 8.80
C GLU A 178 -17.87 13.36 7.51
N ASP A 179 -18.70 14.41 7.43
CA ASP A 179 -19.54 14.69 6.25
C ASP A 179 -18.73 15.03 4.97
N TRP A 180 -17.41 15.22 5.09
CA TRP A 180 -16.50 15.55 4.00
C TRP A 180 -15.09 14.94 4.16
N ALA A 181 -14.34 14.89 3.04
CA ALA A 181 -12.94 14.54 2.97
C ALA A 181 -12.15 15.50 2.07
N THR A 182 -10.89 15.74 2.39
CA THR A 182 -9.91 16.38 1.51
C THR A 182 -8.92 15.33 1.02
N LEU A 183 -8.81 15.16 -0.28
CA LEU A 183 -7.83 14.29 -0.93
C LEU A 183 -6.72 15.17 -1.52
N LEU A 184 -5.49 15.01 -1.04
CA LEU A 184 -4.31 15.76 -1.46
C LEU A 184 -3.39 14.86 -2.29
N PHE A 185 -3.40 15.03 -3.61
CA PHE A 185 -2.61 14.24 -4.54
C PHE A 185 -1.23 14.83 -4.77
N TYR A 186 -0.17 14.05 -4.50
CA TYR A 186 1.24 14.44 -4.67
C TYR A 186 1.56 15.80 -4.03
N ASP A 187 0.96 16.05 -2.87
CA ASP A 187 1.07 17.31 -2.10
C ASP A 187 0.78 18.58 -2.92
N SER A 188 0.01 18.45 -4.00
CA SER A 188 -0.23 19.52 -4.97
C SER A 188 -1.71 19.71 -5.26
N VAL A 189 -2.40 18.70 -5.79
CA VAL A 189 -3.79 18.84 -6.21
C VAL A 189 -4.71 18.48 -5.06
N GLU A 190 -5.66 19.36 -4.75
CA GLU A 190 -6.59 19.19 -3.63
C GLU A 190 -7.99 18.90 -4.16
N PHE A 191 -8.65 17.88 -3.61
CA PHE A 191 -10.05 17.57 -3.89
C PHE A 191 -10.84 17.47 -2.59
N VAL A 192 -11.73 18.43 -2.37
CA VAL A 192 -12.62 18.44 -1.20
C VAL A 192 -13.98 17.92 -1.63
N VAL A 193 -14.45 16.83 -1.01
CA VAL A 193 -15.66 16.11 -1.45
C VAL A 193 -16.52 15.68 -0.26
N PRO A 194 -17.86 15.73 -0.38
CA PRO A 194 -18.74 15.11 0.59
C PRO A 194 -18.59 13.59 0.61
N THR A 195 -18.71 13.00 1.80
CA THR A 195 -18.45 11.57 2.03
C THR A 195 -19.66 10.81 2.56
N GLU A 196 -20.78 11.50 2.79
CA GLU A 196 -22.02 10.88 3.25
C GLU A 196 -22.48 9.78 2.29
N GLY A 197 -22.57 8.54 2.80
CA GLY A 197 -23.00 7.39 2.01
C GLY A 197 -22.00 6.90 0.97
N GLN A 198 -20.83 7.53 0.84
CA GLN A 198 -19.83 7.22 -0.17
C GLN A 198 -19.28 5.81 0.05
N SER A 199 -19.50 4.95 -0.94
CA SER A 199 -18.90 3.60 -0.95
C SER A 199 -17.38 3.69 -1.13
N PRO A 200 -16.62 2.69 -0.63
CA PRO A 200 -15.17 2.63 -0.85
C PRO A 200 -14.81 2.77 -2.34
N LEU A 201 -13.81 3.58 -2.64
CA LEU A 201 -13.47 3.96 -4.01
C LEU A 201 -11.97 4.00 -4.24
N ASN A 202 -11.52 3.52 -5.40
CA ASN A 202 -10.14 3.66 -5.83
C ASN A 202 -9.89 5.04 -6.43
N ILE A 203 -9.21 5.88 -5.67
CA ILE A 203 -8.86 7.27 -6.01
C ILE A 203 -7.42 7.41 -6.50
N GLY A 204 -6.72 6.31 -6.80
CA GLY A 204 -5.34 6.33 -7.24
C GLY A 204 -5.08 7.28 -8.42
N CYS A 205 -3.96 8.00 -8.36
CA CYS A 205 -3.57 9.01 -9.32
C CYS A 205 -2.10 8.80 -9.74
N SER A 206 -1.83 8.92 -11.04
CA SER A 206 -0.47 8.95 -11.58
C SER A 206 -0.12 10.37 -12.04
N ILE A 207 1.11 10.79 -11.78
CA ILE A 207 1.72 12.00 -12.38
C ILE A 207 2.71 11.64 -13.49
N ARG A 208 2.74 10.36 -13.91
CA ARG A 208 3.65 9.92 -14.97
C ARG A 208 3.30 10.64 -16.27
N PRO A 209 4.30 11.08 -17.04
CA PRO A 209 4.04 11.71 -18.31
C PRO A 209 3.39 10.75 -19.31
N LEU A 210 2.42 11.26 -20.06
CA LEU A 210 1.85 10.53 -21.19
C LEU A 210 2.72 10.80 -22.43
N THR A 211 3.54 9.82 -22.82
CA THR A 211 4.54 9.95 -23.89
C THR A 211 3.97 10.52 -25.19
N ASP A 212 2.79 10.07 -25.60
CA ASP A 212 2.11 10.52 -26.83
C ASP A 212 1.88 12.05 -26.85
N TYR A 213 1.64 12.66 -25.69
CA TYR A 213 1.44 14.11 -25.57
C TYR A 213 2.77 14.86 -25.58
N LEU A 214 3.80 14.31 -24.92
CA LEU A 214 5.14 14.91 -24.95
C LEU A 214 5.73 14.91 -26.37
N GLU A 215 5.53 13.83 -27.12
CA GLU A 215 6.01 13.71 -28.50
C GLU A 215 5.24 14.62 -29.48
N ARG A 216 3.94 14.79 -29.25
CA ARG A 216 3.07 15.65 -30.08
C ARG A 216 3.36 17.14 -29.88
N TYR A 217 3.83 17.53 -28.69
CA TYR A 217 4.05 18.93 -28.32
C TYR A 217 5.45 19.13 -27.71
N PRO A 218 6.51 18.96 -28.52
CA PRO A 218 7.88 19.06 -28.03
C PRO A 218 8.18 20.49 -27.55
N GLY A 219 8.83 20.60 -26.39
CA GLY A 219 9.28 21.88 -25.83
C GLY A 219 8.25 22.60 -24.95
N ILE A 220 7.02 22.09 -24.84
CA ILE A 220 6.02 22.61 -23.90
C ILE A 220 6.18 21.88 -22.55
N GLU A 221 6.24 22.63 -21.45
CA GLU A 221 6.27 22.04 -20.11
C GLU A 221 4.87 21.51 -19.75
N MET A 222 4.79 20.25 -19.30
CA MET A 222 3.52 19.56 -19.02
C MET A 222 3.53 18.88 -17.65
N ARG A 223 2.44 19.05 -16.90
CA ARG A 223 2.17 18.35 -15.62
C ARG A 223 0.90 17.52 -15.75
N PHE A 224 1.02 16.20 -15.59
CA PHE A 224 -0.10 15.27 -15.76
C PHE A 224 -0.69 14.85 -14.43
N PHE A 225 -2.00 14.61 -14.41
CA PHE A 225 -2.73 13.99 -13.31
C PHE A 225 -3.73 13.00 -13.89
N CYS A 226 -3.46 11.70 -13.72
CA CYS A 226 -4.16 10.61 -14.40
C CYS A 226 -4.80 9.66 -13.39
N TRP A 227 -6.12 9.69 -13.29
CA TRP A 227 -6.91 8.76 -12.50
C TRP A 227 -7.44 7.63 -13.39
N GLU A 228 -6.60 6.61 -13.65
CA GLU A 228 -6.89 5.52 -14.59
C GLU A 228 -8.17 4.76 -14.26
N LYS A 229 -8.47 4.59 -12.96
CA LYS A 229 -9.67 3.89 -12.48
C LYS A 229 -10.95 4.71 -12.60
N ARG A 230 -10.85 6.00 -12.98
CA ARG A 230 -11.96 6.94 -13.19
C ARG A 230 -12.95 6.93 -12.02
N PRO A 231 -12.51 7.27 -10.78
CA PRO A 231 -13.38 7.25 -9.62
C PRO A 231 -14.59 8.17 -9.81
N VAL A 232 -15.75 7.68 -9.38
CA VAL A 232 -17.01 8.41 -9.37
C VAL A 232 -17.50 8.53 -7.94
N PHE A 233 -17.62 9.77 -7.49
CA PHE A 233 -18.18 10.14 -6.20
C PHE A 233 -19.70 10.30 -6.31
N ASP A 234 -20.40 10.03 -5.21
CA ASP A 234 -21.86 10.11 -5.14
C ASP A 234 -22.32 11.58 -5.21
N TYR A 235 -21.53 12.50 -4.65
CA TYR A 235 -21.75 13.94 -4.69
C TYR A 235 -20.58 14.67 -5.36
N PRO A 236 -20.83 15.84 -6.01
CA PRO A 236 -19.75 16.66 -6.54
C PRO A 236 -18.90 17.26 -5.42
N GLY A 237 -17.61 17.36 -5.66
CA GLY A 237 -16.65 18.09 -4.85
C GLY A 237 -15.90 19.15 -5.65
N THR A 238 -15.03 19.88 -4.95
CA THR A 238 -14.20 20.95 -5.50
C THR A 238 -12.78 20.45 -5.72
N LEU A 239 -12.35 20.40 -6.98
CA LEU A 239 -11.00 20.00 -7.41
C LEU A 239 -10.16 21.23 -7.76
N LEU A 240 -9.07 21.44 -7.04
CA LEU A 240 -8.14 22.55 -7.20
C LEU A 240 -6.80 22.06 -7.76
N PHE A 241 -6.43 22.58 -8.93
CA PHE A 241 -5.11 22.41 -9.52
C PHE A 241 -4.28 23.69 -9.31
N PRO A 242 -3.22 23.68 -8.48
CA PRO A 242 -2.36 24.85 -8.33
C PRO A 242 -1.63 25.18 -9.64
N ALA A 243 -1.72 26.44 -10.04
CA ALA A 243 -1.19 26.94 -11.29
C ALA A 243 -0.83 28.42 -11.21
N GLN A 244 0.11 28.83 -12.07
CA GLN A 244 0.49 30.21 -12.27
C GLN A 244 -0.44 30.87 -13.30
N GLU A 245 -0.53 32.20 -13.22
CA GLU A 245 -1.25 32.98 -14.23
C GLU A 245 -0.54 32.81 -15.60
N GLY A 246 -1.30 32.43 -16.62
CA GLY A 246 -0.79 32.16 -17.96
C GLY A 246 -0.51 30.68 -18.26
N GLU A 247 -0.66 29.77 -17.29
CA GLU A 247 -0.75 28.33 -17.58
C GLU A 247 -2.14 27.96 -18.13
N PHE A 248 -2.25 26.78 -18.73
CA PHE A 248 -3.48 26.26 -19.33
C PHE A 248 -3.81 24.89 -18.74
N LEU A 249 -5.11 24.60 -18.52
CA LEU A 249 -5.58 23.31 -18.02
C LEU A 249 -6.42 22.63 -19.10
N TYR A 250 -6.09 21.38 -19.39
CA TYR A 250 -6.83 20.54 -20.32
C TYR A 250 -7.26 19.25 -19.66
N ARG A 251 -8.52 18.86 -19.90
CA ARG A 251 -9.01 17.52 -19.59
C ARG A 251 -8.76 16.60 -20.79
N ILE A 252 -8.06 15.51 -20.59
CA ILE A 252 -7.83 14.51 -21.62
C ILE A 252 -9.08 13.63 -21.77
N VAL A 253 -9.53 13.47 -23.01
CA VAL A 253 -10.71 12.70 -23.37
C VAL A 253 -10.39 11.82 -24.59
N PRO A 254 -11.15 10.74 -24.84
CA PRO A 254 -10.93 9.93 -26.03
C PRO A 254 -10.94 10.78 -27.31
N GLY A 255 -9.84 10.75 -28.06
CA GLY A 255 -9.70 11.50 -29.31
C GLY A 255 -9.16 12.94 -29.17
N GLY A 256 -8.81 13.41 -27.96
CA GLY A 256 -8.19 14.72 -27.79
C GLY A 256 -8.20 15.25 -26.36
N PHE A 257 -8.53 16.53 -26.22
CA PHE A 257 -8.65 17.19 -24.94
C PHE A 257 -9.72 18.30 -24.98
N THR A 258 -10.24 18.65 -23.81
CA THR A 258 -11.17 19.76 -23.60
C THR A 258 -10.49 20.84 -22.78
N ASP A 259 -10.49 22.07 -23.29
CA ASP A 259 -9.95 23.22 -22.58
C ASP A 259 -10.80 23.55 -21.34
N CYS A 260 -10.13 23.57 -20.19
CA CYS A 260 -10.70 23.89 -18.88
C CYS A 260 -10.08 25.16 -18.28
N SER A 261 -9.26 25.90 -19.04
CA SER A 261 -8.46 27.03 -18.54
C SER A 261 -9.31 28.20 -18.03
N ALA A 262 -10.56 28.31 -18.48
CA ALA A 262 -11.53 29.31 -17.97
C ALA A 262 -11.88 29.13 -16.48
N SER A 263 -11.50 28.00 -15.87
CA SER A 263 -11.68 27.72 -14.44
C SER A 263 -10.61 28.34 -13.53
N TYR A 264 -9.65 29.08 -14.08
CA TYR A 264 -8.60 29.73 -13.29
C TYR A 264 -9.18 30.82 -12.39
N LEU A 265 -8.84 30.76 -11.10
CA LEU A 265 -9.20 31.76 -10.10
C LEU A 265 -7.92 32.31 -9.46
N ALA A 266 -7.60 33.58 -9.72
CA ALA A 266 -6.41 34.24 -9.18
C ALA A 266 -6.34 34.21 -7.64
N GLU A 267 -7.49 34.32 -6.97
CA GLU A 267 -7.60 34.25 -5.50
C GLU A 267 -7.18 32.88 -4.94
N LYS A 268 -7.40 31.82 -5.71
CA LYS A 268 -7.03 30.44 -5.36
C LYS A 268 -5.68 30.02 -5.94
N ARG A 269 -5.07 30.86 -6.80
CA ARG A 269 -3.81 30.59 -7.50
C ARG A 269 -3.82 29.22 -8.19
N GLY A 270 -4.90 28.97 -8.95
CA GLY A 270 -5.11 27.69 -9.59
C GLY A 270 -6.45 27.57 -10.30
N PHE A 271 -6.66 26.43 -10.95
CA PHE A 271 -7.89 26.07 -11.62
C PHE A 271 -8.83 25.35 -10.65
N VAL A 272 -10.09 25.77 -10.59
CA VAL A 272 -11.10 25.20 -9.69
C VAL A 272 -12.24 24.58 -10.48
N LEU A 273 -12.41 23.26 -10.33
CA LEU A 273 -13.43 22.49 -11.03
C LEU A 273 -14.39 21.85 -10.03
N GLU A 274 -15.69 22.00 -10.26
CA GLU A 274 -16.73 21.24 -9.58
C GLU A 274 -16.96 19.93 -10.32
N THR A 275 -16.69 18.79 -9.69
CA THR A 275 -16.82 17.48 -10.34
C THR A 275 -17.11 16.38 -9.34
N ARG A 276 -17.84 15.36 -9.80
CA ARG A 276 -17.98 14.07 -9.11
C ARG A 276 -17.17 12.95 -9.75
N ASN A 277 -16.41 13.25 -10.81
CA ASN A 277 -15.61 12.26 -11.55
C ASN A 277 -14.18 12.77 -11.67
N LEU A 278 -13.20 11.96 -11.30
CA LEU A 278 -11.80 12.23 -11.63
C LEU A 278 -11.43 11.52 -12.92
N GLY A 279 -10.59 12.17 -13.73
CA GLY A 279 -10.30 11.77 -15.10
C GLY A 279 -8.82 11.86 -15.40
N GLU A 280 -8.47 12.39 -16.56
CA GLU A 280 -7.07 12.66 -16.90
C GLU A 280 -6.97 14.15 -17.22
N PHE A 281 -5.96 14.80 -16.68
CA PHE A 281 -5.74 16.23 -16.82
C PHE A 281 -4.28 16.52 -17.09
N VAL A 282 -4.03 17.61 -17.83
CA VAL A 282 -2.70 18.13 -18.08
C VAL A 282 -2.70 19.65 -17.93
N ILE A 283 -1.72 20.16 -17.19
CA ILE A 283 -1.41 21.60 -17.12
C ILE A 283 -0.23 21.87 -18.04
N THR A 284 -0.30 22.92 -18.85
CA THR A 284 0.75 23.30 -19.79
C THR A 284 1.17 24.75 -19.66
N SER A 285 2.43 25.02 -19.99
CA SER A 285 2.99 26.39 -20.01
C SER A 285 2.52 27.22 -21.21
N GLU A 286 2.07 26.56 -22.28
CA GLU A 286 1.63 27.16 -23.54
C GLU A 286 0.30 26.51 -23.99
N PRO A 287 -0.52 27.22 -24.80
CA PRO A 287 -1.78 26.67 -25.28
C PRO A 287 -1.55 25.54 -26.28
N LEU A 288 -2.29 24.44 -26.13
CA LEU A 288 -2.21 23.30 -27.04
C LEU A 288 -3.15 23.47 -28.24
N ASP A 289 -2.65 23.22 -29.45
CA ASP A 289 -3.49 23.16 -30.66
C ASP A 289 -4.10 21.76 -30.80
N PRO A 290 -5.44 21.60 -30.66
CA PRO A 290 -6.10 20.30 -30.81
C PRO A 290 -5.92 19.68 -32.21
N SER A 291 -5.56 20.48 -33.21
CA SER A 291 -5.34 20.07 -34.60
C SER A 291 -3.90 19.62 -34.88
N ALA A 292 -2.97 19.74 -33.92
CA ALA A 292 -1.58 19.33 -34.11
C ALA A 292 -1.50 17.85 -34.54
N PRO A 293 -0.83 17.46 -35.62
CA PRO A 293 -0.74 16.04 -35.99
C PRO A 293 -0.02 15.24 -34.90
N PRO A 294 -0.33 13.94 -34.70
CA PRO A 294 0.47 13.06 -33.84
C PRO A 294 1.94 13.15 -34.25
N GLY A 295 2.85 13.28 -33.28
CA GLY A 295 4.27 13.51 -33.51
C GLY A 295 4.83 12.52 -34.54
N ALA A 296 5.12 13.00 -35.75
CA ALA A 296 5.87 12.22 -36.71
C ALA A 296 7.33 12.31 -36.28
N LEU A 297 7.92 11.20 -35.84
CA LEU A 297 9.38 11.07 -35.83
C LEU A 297 9.88 11.48 -37.22
N PRO A 298 10.81 12.45 -37.35
CA PRO A 298 11.53 12.58 -38.60
C PRO A 298 12.26 11.25 -38.80
N ASN A 299 11.89 10.51 -39.84
CA ASN A 299 12.69 9.38 -40.28
C ASN A 299 14.14 9.87 -40.39
N PRO A 300 15.13 9.16 -39.81
CA PRO A 300 16.51 9.51 -40.02
C PRO A 300 16.73 9.60 -41.54
N PRO A 301 17.50 10.60 -42.02
CA PRO A 301 17.69 10.78 -43.45
C PRO A 301 18.23 9.48 -44.05
N VAL A 302 17.49 8.96 -45.03
CA VAL A 302 17.94 7.85 -45.88
C VAL A 302 19.22 8.32 -46.58
N GLY A 303 20.38 7.80 -46.18
CA GLY A 303 21.63 8.03 -46.91
C GLY A 303 22.89 8.37 -46.12
N ALA A 304 22.88 8.39 -44.79
CA ALA A 304 24.16 8.38 -44.05
C ALA A 304 24.59 6.92 -43.78
N CYS A 305 25.38 6.36 -44.71
CA CYS A 305 26.05 5.07 -44.60
C CYS A 305 27.56 5.26 -44.47
N PRO A 306 28.32 4.23 -44.04
CA PRO A 306 27.90 2.95 -43.44
C PRO A 306 28.35 2.76 -41.98
#